data_AF-A0A966AK17-F1
#
_entry.id   AF-A0A966AK17-F1
#
_cell.length_a   1.000
_cell.length_b   1.000
_cell.length_c   1.000
_cell.angle_alpha   90.00
_cell.angle_beta   90.00
_cell.angle_gamma   90.00
#
_symmetry.space_group_name_H-M   'P 1'
#
loop_
_entity.id
_entity.type
_entity.pdbx_description
1 polymer ?
#
loop_
_entity_poly.entity_id
_entity_poly.type
_entity_poly.pdbx_seq_one_letter_code
_entity_poly.pdbx_strand_id
1 'polypeptide(L)' 'MTSYVFITGGVVSSLGKGITSACLGAILEARGLSISMIKLDPYLNVDPGTMSP' A
#
# COMPACT_ATOMS: atom_id res chain seq x y z
N MET A 1 11.26 2.82 -18.30
CA MET A 1 9.85 3.21 -18.06
C MET A 1 9.45 2.64 -16.72
N THR A 2 8.82 3.42 -15.86
CA THR A 2 8.37 2.95 -14.53
C THR A 2 7.13 2.08 -14.69
N SER A 3 7.14 0.90 -14.07
CA SER A 3 5.98 0.01 -14.03
C SER A 3 5.11 0.30 -12.80
N TYR A 4 3.80 0.18 -12.95
CA TYR A 4 2.83 0.41 -11.87
C TYR A 4 2.06 -0.88 -11.55
N VAL A 5 1.91 -1.17 -10.26
CA VAL A 5 1.12 -2.31 -9.75
C VAL A 5 0.04 -1.75 -8.82
N PHE A 6 -1.23 -1.97 -9.17
CA PHE A 6 -2.37 -1.56 -8.35
C PHE A 6 -2.85 -2.73 -7.49
N ILE A 7 -3.02 -2.48 -6.19
CA ILE A 7 -3.48 -3.48 -5.23
C ILE A 7 -4.85 -3.06 -4.70
N THR A 8 -5.89 -3.81 -5.10
CA THR A 8 -7.28 -3.59 -4.70
C THR A 8 -7.77 -4.65 -3.72
N GLY A 9 -8.84 -4.35 -2.98
CA GLY A 9 -9.49 -5.30 -2.06
C GLY A 9 -10.96 -5.51 -2.37
N GLY A 10 -11.44 -6.75 -2.20
CA GLY A 10 -12.85 -7.10 -2.31
C GLY A 10 -13.38 -7.79 -1.04
N VAL A 11 -14.70 -7.98 -0.99
CA VAL A 11 -15.45 -8.68 0.06
C VAL A 11 -15.46 -7.95 1.41
N VAL A 12 -14.33 -7.87 2.11
CA VAL A 12 -14.26 -7.25 3.45
C VAL A 12 -12.98 -6.41 3.65
N SER A 13 -13.04 -5.48 4.62
CA SER A 13 -11.88 -4.75 5.12
C SER A 13 -11.00 -5.64 6.02
N SER A 14 -9.86 -5.13 6.47
CA SER A 14 -8.95 -5.82 7.42
C SER A 14 -8.32 -7.16 6.97
N LEU A 15 -8.40 -7.49 5.67
CA LEU A 15 -7.75 -8.68 5.07
C LEU A 15 -6.21 -8.66 5.03
N GLY A 16 -5.54 -7.71 5.67
CA GLY A 16 -4.07 -7.62 5.63
C GLY A 16 -3.47 -7.10 4.32
N LYS A 17 -4.24 -6.39 3.50
CA LYS A 17 -3.78 -5.83 2.20
C LYS A 17 -2.48 -5.05 2.30
N GLY A 18 -2.31 -4.25 3.36
CA GLY A 18 -1.08 -3.48 3.59
C GLY A 18 0.15 -4.36 3.84
N ILE A 19 -0.02 -5.48 4.56
CA ILE A 19 1.04 -6.46 4.80
C ILE A 19 1.38 -7.18 3.50
N THR A 20 0.36 -7.65 2.75
CA THR A 20 0.58 -8.31 1.47
C THR A 20 1.32 -7.43 0.47
N SER A 21 0.96 -6.14 0.38
CA SER A 21 1.66 -5.18 -0.48
C SER A 21 3.12 -4.95 -0.04
N ALA A 22 3.36 -4.87 1.27
CA ALA A 22 4.71 -4.72 1.82
C ALA A 22 5.58 -5.94 1.53
N CYS A 23 5.05 -7.16 1.68
CA CYS A 23 5.76 -8.40 1.32
C CYS A 23 6.10 -8.46 -0.16
N LEU A 24 5.19 -8.04 -1.05
CA LEU A 24 5.47 -7.95 -2.48
C LEU A 24 6.61 -6.95 -2.76
N GLY A 25 6.58 -5.77 -2.14
CA GLY A 25 7.65 -4.78 -2.22
C GLY A 25 9.00 -5.37 -1.80
N ALA A 26 9.05 -6.03 -0.64
CA ALA A 26 10.28 -6.66 -0.13
C ALA A 26 10.86 -7.71 -1.10
N ILE A 27 10.02 -8.51 -1.76
CA ILE A 27 10.48 -9.50 -2.77
C ILE A 27 11.05 -8.79 -4.01
N LEU A 28 10.45 -7.68 -4.45
CA LEU A 28 10.94 -6.91 -5.59
C LEU A 28 12.26 -6.21 -5.27
N GLU A 29 12.41 -5.62 -4.07
CA GLU A 29 13.68 -5.07 -3.58
C GLU A 29 14.77 -6.13 -3.51
N ALA A 30 14.44 -7.33 -2.99
CA ALA A 30 15.37 -8.46 -2.95
C ALA A 30 15.83 -8.93 -4.34
N ARG A 31 15.11 -8.56 -5.40
CA ARG A 31 15.49 -8.80 -6.80
C ARG A 31 16.27 -7.63 -7.43
N GLY A 32 16.68 -6.65 -6.64
CA GLY A 32 17.45 -5.49 -7.08
C GLY A 32 16.62 -4.44 -7.82
N LEU A 33 15.28 -4.47 -7.72
CA LEU A 33 14.42 -3.47 -8.31
C LEU A 33 14.29 -2.26 -7.39
N SER A 34 14.40 -1.06 -7.96
CA SER A 34 14.00 0.16 -7.26
C SER A 34 12.47 0.23 -7.24
N ILE A 35 11.88 0.24 -6.04
CA ILE A 35 10.43 0.31 -5.84
C ILE A 35 10.07 1.48 -4.94
N SER A 36 8.82 1.93 -5.07
CA SER A 36 8.20 2.90 -4.19
C SER A 36 6.75 2.48 -3.97
N MET A 37 6.26 2.66 -2.74
CA MET A 37 4.88 2.32 -2.36
C MET A 37 4.09 3.58 -2.05
N ILE A 38 2.85 3.64 -2.53
CA ILE A 38 1.90 4.71 -2.23
C ILE A 38 0.65 4.09 -1.64
N LYS A 39 0.19 4.66 -0.53
CA LYS A 39 -1.09 4.31 0.09
C LYS A 39 -2.13 5.36 -0.30
N LEU A 40 -3.27 4.89 -0.82
CA LEU A 40 -4.44 5.72 -1.06
C LEU A 40 -5.46 5.43 0.04
N ASP A 41 -5.70 6.43 0.88
CA ASP A 41 -6.68 6.38 1.96
C ASP A 41 -7.96 7.13 1.52
N PRO A 42 -9.12 6.45 1.44
CA PRO A 42 -10.36 7.06 0.96
C PRO A 42 -11.08 7.84 2.06
N TYR A 43 -10.33 8.59 2.87
CA TYR A 43 -10.86 9.45 3.93
C TYR A 43 -10.84 10.92 3.48
N LEU A 44 -11.71 11.73 4.08
CA LEU A 44 -11.74 13.17 3.81
C LEU A 44 -10.67 13.94 4.57
N ASN A 45 -10.15 13.37 5.67
CA ASN A 45 -9.08 13.96 6.45
C ASN A 45 -7.88 14.22 5.53
N VAL A 46 -7.39 15.47 5.54
CA VAL A 46 -6.20 15.86 4.77
C VAL A 46 -4.97 15.06 5.21
N ASP A 47 -4.89 14.80 6.52
CA ASP A 47 -3.84 14.03 7.15
C ASP A 47 -4.39 13.31 8.40
N PRO A 48 -3.72 12.25 8.89
CA PRO A 48 -4.21 11.48 10.03
C PRO A 48 -4.06 12.21 11.38
N GLY A 49 -3.42 13.38 11.46
CA GLY A 49 -3.21 14.11 12.71
C GLY A 49 -4.49 14.63 13.38
N THR A 50 -5.61 14.61 12.66
CA THR A 50 -6.95 14.94 13.18
C THR A 50 -7.74 13.72 13.67
N MET A 51 -7.21 12.50 13.48
CA MET A 51 -7.86 11.27 13.93
C MET A 51 -7.55 10.99 15.40
N SER A 52 -8.47 10.32 16.10
CA SER A 52 -8.11 9.68 17.37
C SER A 52 -7.14 8.54 17.09
N PRO A 53 -6.01 8.44 17.82
CA PRO A 53 -5.22 7.21 17.91
C PRO A 53 -6.08 6.05 18.44
#